data_AF-A0A2K1KWE4-F1
#
_entry.id   AF-A0A2K1KWE4-F1
#
_cell.length_a   1.000
_cell.length_b   1.000
_cell.length_c   1.000
_cell.angle_alpha   90.00
_cell.angle_beta   90.00
_cell.angle_gamma   90.00
#
_symmetry.space_group_name_H-M   'P 1'
#
loop_
_entity.id
_entity.type
_entity.pdbx_description
1 polymer ?
#
loop_
_entity_poly.entity_id
_entity_poly.type
_entity_poly.pdbx_seq_one_letter_code
_entity_poly.pdbx_strand_id
1 'polypeptide(L)'
;MARGNKTKPVIEMTKWFDTNYHHIVPELSGETKFIYSSHKAVSEYKEAKELGIDTVPVLVGPVTYLLLSKGDKSAPKGFDTLSLLDAILPVYKEVITELKEAGASWIQLDEPKLVMDLEAAQFEAFKKAYAVLGELPGVKLLVKMYFTDLPSKAYQTLCELPIAGFGVDLVRYNVLVSTSCSLLHCAVDLKNETKLDVELKSWMAFAAQKLLEVVAIAKVVSGEKDEEFFSANAIALESRRNSPRVHNKAVKELAATLAGSELRRATSVSHRLEEQQKYLSLPILPTTTIGSFPQTPELRRVRREVKSRKISEEDYDKAIKAEIDSVVKLQEELDIDVLVHVEPERNDMVEYFGEQLNGFCFSANGWVQSYGSRCVKPSIIFGDVSRSMAMTVYWSTYAQSVTKRPMNGMLTGPVTILNWTFVRNDHPRSETCYQIALPIKDEVEDLEKANVTPEHADYLRWAVHGFRITTCGVKDTIQIHTHMCYSNFNDIIHSIIDMDADVITIENSRSDEKLLSVFREGLRSAHLHDINSPRIPPTEEMADSARKMLAVLESKVLRINPDCGLKTRKYGEVVPALTNMVNAAKPLRAALAKLKSRR
;
A
#
# COMPACT_ATOMS: atom_id res chain seq x y z
N MET A 1 -15.52 -7.93 15.29
CA MET A 1 -14.59 -8.48 14.27
C MET A 1 -14.77 -7.71 12.95
N ALA A 2 -14.76 -8.36 11.78
CA ALA A 2 -14.46 -7.81 10.44
C ALA A 2 -15.01 -6.42 9.99
N ARG A 3 -16.15 -5.94 10.51
CA ARG A 3 -16.72 -4.61 10.14
C ARG A 3 -17.25 -3.80 11.34
N GLY A 4 -16.97 -4.24 12.57
CA GLY A 4 -17.60 -3.69 13.78
C GLY A 4 -19.12 -3.85 13.79
N ASN A 5 -19.80 -3.11 14.67
CA ASN A 5 -21.25 -2.87 14.66
C ASN A 5 -21.56 -1.54 15.42
N LYS A 6 -22.83 -1.27 15.76
CA LYS A 6 -23.24 -0.04 16.47
C LYS A 6 -22.60 0.18 17.85
N THR A 7 -22.10 -0.86 18.52
CA THR A 7 -21.63 -0.81 19.91
C THR A 7 -20.24 -1.43 20.15
N LYS A 8 -19.64 -2.04 19.11
CA LYS A 8 -18.28 -2.62 19.15
C LYS A 8 -17.51 -2.22 17.90
N PRO A 9 -16.23 -1.80 18.03
CA PRO A 9 -15.42 -1.40 16.88
C PRO A 9 -15.08 -2.60 15.98
N VAL A 10 -14.49 -2.29 14.81
CA VAL A 10 -13.74 -3.28 14.04
C VAL A 10 -12.50 -3.70 14.84
N ILE A 11 -12.02 -4.93 14.66
CA ILE A 11 -10.69 -5.33 15.15
C ILE A 11 -9.65 -4.99 14.07
N GLU A 12 -8.38 -5.00 14.41
CA GLU A 12 -7.33 -4.51 13.51
C GLU A 12 -7.25 -5.28 12.19
N MET A 13 -6.90 -4.55 11.12
CA MET A 13 -6.61 -5.11 9.81
C MET A 13 -5.27 -4.54 9.33
N THR A 14 -4.40 -5.41 8.82
CA THR A 14 -3.09 -5.03 8.30
C THR A 14 -2.75 -5.84 7.06
N LYS A 15 -1.73 -5.39 6.32
CA LYS A 15 -1.31 -6.04 5.07
C LYS A 15 -0.97 -7.52 5.29
N TRP A 16 -1.31 -8.34 4.30
CA TRP A 16 -0.85 -9.70 4.20
C TRP A 16 0.51 -9.69 3.50
N PHE A 17 1.57 -9.69 4.31
CA PHE A 17 2.96 -9.57 3.86
C PHE A 17 3.17 -8.31 3.01
N ASP A 18 3.89 -8.39 1.90
CA ASP A 18 4.17 -7.26 0.99
C ASP A 18 3.01 -6.90 0.04
N THR A 19 1.94 -7.72 0.03
CA THR A 19 0.80 -7.55 -0.88
C THR A 19 -0.07 -6.32 -0.56
N ASN A 20 -1.02 -6.00 -1.45
CA ASN A 20 -2.09 -5.02 -1.20
C ASN A 20 -3.41 -5.66 -0.73
N TYR A 21 -3.37 -6.95 -0.36
CA TYR A 21 -4.44 -7.61 0.40
C TYR A 21 -4.24 -7.36 1.90
N HIS A 22 -5.32 -7.22 2.67
CA HIS A 22 -5.27 -7.03 4.11
C HIS A 22 -6.05 -8.13 4.82
N HIS A 23 -5.39 -8.76 5.78
CA HIS A 23 -6.01 -9.73 6.67
C HIS A 23 -6.54 -9.05 7.93
N ILE A 24 -7.32 -9.79 8.70
CA ILE A 24 -7.79 -9.38 10.03
C ILE A 24 -6.81 -9.97 11.05
N VAL A 25 -6.21 -9.11 11.89
CA VAL A 25 -5.25 -9.50 12.91
C VAL A 25 -6.00 -10.18 14.07
N PRO A 26 -5.67 -11.43 14.45
CA PRO A 26 -6.24 -12.04 15.65
C PRO A 26 -5.73 -11.34 16.91
N GLU A 27 -6.63 -11.03 17.83
CA GLU A 27 -6.33 -10.39 19.12
C GLU A 27 -6.45 -11.47 20.21
N LEU A 28 -5.33 -11.82 20.86
CA LEU A 28 -5.19 -12.98 21.75
C LEU A 28 -4.65 -12.59 23.13
N SER A 29 -4.84 -13.45 24.13
CA SER A 29 -4.31 -13.29 25.49
C SER A 29 -4.06 -14.64 26.17
N GLY A 30 -3.38 -14.64 27.32
CA GLY A 30 -3.17 -15.85 28.13
C GLY A 30 -4.46 -16.49 28.67
N GLU A 31 -5.61 -15.81 28.60
CA GLU A 31 -6.92 -16.36 28.95
C GLU A 31 -7.66 -16.99 27.75
N THR A 32 -7.09 -16.94 26.54
CA THR A 32 -7.74 -17.38 25.31
C THR A 32 -7.92 -18.88 25.26
N LYS A 33 -9.18 -19.32 25.16
CA LYS A 33 -9.56 -20.73 25.02
C LYS A 33 -9.94 -21.03 23.58
N PHE A 34 -9.09 -21.76 22.87
CA PHE A 34 -9.38 -22.23 21.52
C PHE A 34 -10.39 -23.38 21.59
N ILE A 35 -11.41 -23.32 20.73
CA ILE A 35 -12.44 -24.34 20.54
C ILE A 35 -12.78 -24.43 19.05
N TYR A 36 -13.11 -25.63 18.56
CA TYR A 36 -13.51 -25.83 17.16
C TYR A 36 -14.94 -25.32 16.92
N SER A 37 -15.07 -24.00 16.66
CA SER A 37 -16.35 -23.30 16.53
C SER A 37 -16.76 -22.96 15.09
N SER A 38 -16.01 -23.43 14.09
CA SER A 38 -16.19 -23.02 12.69
C SER A 38 -15.79 -24.13 11.70
N HIS A 39 -16.75 -24.99 11.38
CA HIS A 39 -16.62 -26.15 10.47
C HIS A 39 -16.49 -25.79 8.97
N LYS A 40 -16.11 -24.54 8.63
CA LYS A 40 -16.08 -24.01 7.25
C LYS A 40 -15.33 -24.93 6.28
N ALA A 41 -14.10 -25.32 6.63
CA ALA A 41 -13.22 -26.08 5.73
C ALA A 41 -13.80 -27.46 5.37
N VAL A 42 -14.44 -28.13 6.32
CA VAL A 42 -15.06 -29.43 6.09
C VAL A 42 -16.42 -29.32 5.41
N SER A 43 -17.20 -28.26 5.66
CA SER A 43 -18.43 -27.98 4.92
C SER A 43 -18.15 -27.72 3.44
N GLU A 44 -17.16 -26.89 3.12
CA GLU A 44 -16.77 -26.58 1.73
C GLU A 44 -16.12 -27.78 1.03
N TYR A 45 -15.33 -28.59 1.75
CA TYR A 45 -14.80 -29.85 1.21
C TYR A 45 -15.93 -30.85 0.90
N LYS A 46 -16.93 -30.99 1.79
CA LYS A 46 -18.12 -31.85 1.56
C LYS A 46 -18.94 -31.33 0.37
N GLU A 47 -19.19 -30.02 0.27
CA GLU A 47 -19.89 -29.37 -0.86
C GLU A 47 -19.20 -29.65 -2.22
N ALA A 48 -17.87 -29.45 -2.31
CA ALA A 48 -17.12 -29.78 -3.52
C ALA A 48 -17.18 -31.28 -3.88
N LYS A 49 -17.13 -32.16 -2.85
CA LYS A 49 -17.16 -33.61 -3.03
C LYS A 49 -18.54 -34.12 -3.45
N GLU A 50 -19.62 -33.50 -3.01
CA GLU A 50 -21.00 -33.76 -3.48
C GLU A 50 -21.17 -33.41 -4.98
N LEU A 51 -20.40 -32.43 -5.47
CA LEU A 51 -20.30 -32.10 -6.91
C LEU A 51 -19.31 -33.01 -7.67
N GLY A 52 -18.73 -34.02 -7.02
CA GLY A 52 -17.75 -34.94 -7.62
C GLY A 52 -16.33 -34.39 -7.76
N ILE A 53 -16.03 -33.25 -7.12
CA ILE A 53 -14.73 -32.58 -7.17
C ILE A 53 -13.96 -32.85 -5.88
N ASP A 54 -12.98 -33.76 -5.91
CA ASP A 54 -12.03 -33.89 -4.79
C ASP A 54 -11.12 -32.67 -4.76
N THR A 55 -10.98 -32.07 -3.58
CA THR A 55 -10.25 -30.81 -3.38
C THR A 55 -9.21 -30.94 -2.27
N VAL A 56 -8.24 -30.03 -2.22
CA VAL A 56 -7.28 -29.95 -1.11
C VAL A 56 -7.72 -28.82 -0.19
N PRO A 57 -8.20 -29.11 1.04
CA PRO A 57 -8.49 -28.08 2.04
C PRO A 57 -7.23 -27.27 2.35
N VAL A 58 -7.37 -25.94 2.43
CA VAL A 58 -6.28 -25.01 2.77
C VAL A 58 -6.58 -24.35 4.10
N LEU A 59 -5.64 -24.42 5.04
CA LEU A 59 -5.68 -23.74 6.34
C LEU A 59 -4.43 -22.87 6.49
N VAL A 60 -4.54 -21.73 7.19
CA VAL A 60 -3.34 -21.06 7.71
C VAL A 60 -2.76 -21.93 8.81
N GLY A 61 -1.47 -22.25 8.74
CA GLY A 61 -0.79 -23.09 9.72
C GLY A 61 -0.74 -22.45 11.12
N PRO A 62 -0.66 -23.26 12.19
CA PRO A 62 -0.81 -22.78 13.57
C PRO A 62 0.28 -21.78 13.98
N VAL A 63 1.50 -21.89 13.42
CA VAL A 63 2.61 -21.02 13.81
C VAL A 63 2.52 -19.68 13.11
N THR A 64 2.22 -19.64 11.81
CA THR A 64 1.89 -18.40 11.09
C THR A 64 0.67 -17.70 11.68
N TYR A 65 -0.38 -18.43 12.08
CA TYR A 65 -1.54 -17.85 12.74
C TYR A 65 -1.14 -17.07 14.01
N LEU A 66 -0.35 -17.68 14.89
CA LEU A 66 0.13 -17.02 16.11
C LEU A 66 1.13 -15.89 15.81
N LEU A 67 2.04 -16.04 14.85
CA LEU A 67 3.01 -15.02 14.41
C LEU A 67 2.41 -13.86 13.59
N LEU A 68 1.11 -13.95 13.23
CA LEU A 68 0.30 -12.87 12.67
C LEU A 68 -0.76 -12.36 13.67
N SER A 69 -0.81 -12.93 14.88
CA SER A 69 -1.64 -12.46 15.98
C SER A 69 -0.91 -11.41 16.81
N LYS A 70 -1.66 -10.68 17.64
CA LYS A 70 -1.13 -9.75 18.65
C LYS A 70 -1.78 -9.97 20.01
N GLY A 71 -1.15 -9.42 21.06
CA GLY A 71 -1.79 -9.25 22.36
C GLY A 71 -3.05 -8.35 22.27
N ASP A 72 -4.12 -8.75 22.93
CA ASP A 72 -5.33 -7.94 23.13
C ASP A 72 -5.14 -6.91 24.27
N LYS A 73 -6.22 -6.27 24.74
CA LYS A 73 -6.15 -5.28 25.83
C LYS A 73 -5.97 -5.87 27.24
N SER A 74 -6.11 -7.18 27.41
CA SER A 74 -5.84 -7.92 28.66
C SER A 74 -4.44 -8.50 28.70
N ALA A 75 -3.84 -8.75 27.53
CA ALA A 75 -2.50 -9.31 27.41
C ALA A 75 -1.42 -8.42 28.06
N PRO A 76 -0.44 -8.99 28.78
CA PRO A 76 0.66 -8.22 29.37
C PRO A 76 1.56 -7.61 28.28
N LYS A 77 2.24 -6.50 28.59
CA LYS A 77 3.18 -5.87 27.66
C LYS A 77 4.31 -6.86 27.32
N GLY A 78 4.47 -7.18 26.03
CA GLY A 78 5.44 -8.18 25.57
C GLY A 78 4.93 -9.62 25.62
N PHE A 79 3.60 -9.82 25.65
CA PHE A 79 2.98 -11.13 25.48
C PHE A 79 3.39 -11.80 24.16
N ASP A 80 4.11 -12.91 24.25
CA ASP A 80 4.41 -13.79 23.13
C ASP A 80 3.19 -14.66 22.79
N THR A 81 2.72 -14.55 21.56
CA THR A 81 1.59 -15.34 21.04
C THR A 81 1.96 -16.81 20.80
N LEU A 82 3.23 -17.16 20.61
CA LEU A 82 3.66 -18.57 20.48
C LEU A 82 3.50 -19.37 21.78
N SER A 83 3.42 -18.71 22.94
CA SER A 83 3.05 -19.35 24.21
C SER A 83 1.70 -20.09 24.17
N LEU A 84 0.81 -19.73 23.23
CA LEU A 84 -0.49 -20.35 23.02
C LEU A 84 -0.47 -21.59 22.10
N LEU A 85 0.70 -22.00 21.57
CA LEU A 85 0.80 -23.09 20.60
C LEU A 85 0.22 -24.42 21.11
N ASP A 86 0.50 -24.78 22.37
CA ASP A 86 -0.04 -26.01 22.97
C ASP A 86 -1.55 -25.97 23.17
N ALA A 87 -2.14 -24.77 23.27
CA ALA A 87 -3.58 -24.58 23.45
C ALA A 87 -4.35 -24.60 22.12
N ILE A 88 -3.71 -24.25 20.99
CA ILE A 88 -4.36 -24.24 19.66
C ILE A 88 -4.17 -25.55 18.89
N LEU A 89 -3.07 -26.28 19.10
CA LEU A 89 -2.80 -27.54 18.39
C LEU A 89 -3.90 -28.62 18.52
N PRO A 90 -4.61 -28.80 19.66
CA PRO A 90 -5.74 -29.71 19.75
C PRO A 90 -6.86 -29.40 18.74
N VAL A 91 -7.20 -28.12 18.55
CA VAL A 91 -8.23 -27.70 17.58
C VAL A 91 -7.77 -28.00 16.14
N TYR A 92 -6.48 -27.84 15.83
CA TYR A 92 -5.94 -28.25 14.52
C TYR A 92 -6.03 -29.77 14.31
N LYS A 93 -5.84 -30.60 15.36
CA LYS A 93 -6.06 -32.06 15.27
C LYS A 93 -7.51 -32.41 15.00
N GLU A 94 -8.46 -31.74 15.66
CA GLU A 94 -9.90 -31.93 15.45
C GLU A 94 -10.28 -31.61 13.99
N VAL A 95 -9.89 -30.44 13.49
CA VAL A 95 -10.12 -30.02 12.09
C VAL A 95 -9.53 -31.01 11.08
N ILE A 96 -8.26 -31.39 11.26
CA ILE A 96 -7.56 -32.31 10.34
C ILE A 96 -8.19 -33.71 10.37
N THR A 97 -8.66 -34.16 11.54
CA THR A 97 -9.32 -35.46 11.70
C THR A 97 -10.69 -35.46 11.01
N GLU A 98 -11.51 -34.42 11.18
CA GLU A 98 -12.82 -34.35 10.53
C GLU A 98 -12.71 -34.20 8.99
N LEU A 99 -11.70 -33.47 8.50
CA LEU A 99 -11.40 -33.38 7.06
C LEU A 99 -11.00 -34.75 6.49
N LYS A 100 -10.16 -35.50 7.21
CA LYS A 100 -9.81 -36.88 6.85
C LYS A 100 -11.02 -37.81 6.89
N GLU A 101 -11.93 -37.64 7.84
CA GLU A 101 -13.17 -38.45 7.95
C GLU A 101 -14.20 -38.11 6.87
N ALA A 102 -14.24 -36.86 6.39
CA ALA A 102 -14.91 -36.51 5.13
C ALA A 102 -14.21 -37.14 3.90
N GLY A 103 -12.99 -37.65 4.08
CA GLY A 103 -12.20 -38.36 3.08
C GLY A 103 -11.22 -37.50 2.30
N ALA A 104 -10.77 -36.35 2.84
CA ALA A 104 -9.70 -35.55 2.25
C ALA A 104 -8.36 -36.30 2.32
N SER A 105 -7.74 -36.56 1.17
CA SER A 105 -6.49 -37.33 1.08
C SER A 105 -5.23 -36.48 1.34
N TRP A 106 -5.33 -35.18 1.06
CA TRP A 106 -4.31 -34.15 1.30
C TRP A 106 -4.92 -32.93 1.99
N ILE A 107 -4.12 -32.22 2.79
CA ILE A 107 -4.45 -30.90 3.36
C ILE A 107 -3.24 -29.99 3.18
N GLN A 108 -3.46 -28.75 2.73
CA GLN A 108 -2.43 -27.71 2.66
C GLN A 108 -2.44 -26.87 3.93
N LEU A 109 -1.28 -26.70 4.56
CA LEU A 109 -1.05 -25.78 5.66
C LEU A 109 -0.13 -24.65 5.19
N ASP A 110 -0.68 -23.45 5.11
CA ASP A 110 0.05 -22.25 4.69
C ASP A 110 0.89 -21.74 5.87
N GLU A 111 2.21 -21.84 5.76
CA GLU A 111 3.18 -21.33 6.74
C GLU A 111 4.11 -20.23 6.18
N PRO A 112 3.59 -19.16 5.52
CA PRO A 112 4.43 -18.12 4.92
C PRO A 112 5.27 -17.30 5.91
N LYS A 113 5.04 -17.39 7.24
CA LYS A 113 6.00 -16.81 8.20
C LYS A 113 7.35 -17.52 8.20
N LEU A 114 7.41 -18.80 7.79
CA LEU A 114 8.62 -19.61 7.84
C LEU A 114 9.75 -19.13 6.90
N VAL A 115 9.43 -18.35 5.87
CA VAL A 115 10.40 -17.76 4.93
C VAL A 115 10.83 -16.32 5.30
N MET A 116 10.32 -15.78 6.41
CA MET A 116 10.74 -14.47 6.93
C MET A 116 11.99 -14.59 7.79
N ASP A 117 12.60 -13.46 8.14
CA ASP A 117 13.56 -13.38 9.24
C ASP A 117 12.87 -13.77 10.56
N LEU A 118 13.35 -14.85 11.17
CA LEU A 118 12.79 -15.45 12.39
C LEU A 118 13.89 -15.75 13.42
N GLU A 119 13.55 -15.67 14.70
CA GLU A 119 14.42 -16.10 15.79
C GLU A 119 14.43 -17.63 15.95
N ALA A 120 15.47 -18.17 16.59
CA ALA A 120 15.64 -19.62 16.81
C ALA A 120 14.42 -20.26 17.52
N ALA A 121 13.84 -19.59 18.52
CA ALA A 121 12.65 -20.07 19.23
C ALA A 121 11.42 -20.18 18.31
N GLN A 122 11.31 -19.32 17.30
CA GLN A 122 10.22 -19.33 16.33
C GLN A 122 10.38 -20.51 15.36
N PHE A 123 11.60 -20.83 14.90
CA PHE A 123 11.87 -22.05 14.12
C PHE A 123 11.51 -23.34 14.87
N GLU A 124 11.87 -23.44 16.15
CA GLU A 124 11.54 -24.61 16.98
C GLU A 124 10.04 -24.74 17.25
N ALA A 125 9.26 -23.64 17.20
CA ALA A 125 7.80 -23.69 17.25
C ALA A 125 7.18 -24.43 16.05
N PHE A 126 7.75 -24.30 14.83
CA PHE A 126 7.32 -25.10 13.68
C PHE A 126 7.61 -26.59 13.92
N LYS A 127 8.81 -26.95 14.36
CA LYS A 127 9.15 -28.36 14.65
C LYS A 127 8.19 -28.97 15.68
N LYS A 128 7.92 -28.23 16.77
CA LYS A 128 6.96 -28.64 17.80
C LYS A 128 5.53 -28.80 17.24
N ALA A 129 5.07 -27.87 16.41
CA ALA A 129 3.74 -27.95 15.79
C ALA A 129 3.61 -29.17 14.86
N TYR A 130 4.60 -29.38 13.99
CA TYR A 130 4.54 -30.43 12.97
C TYR A 130 4.86 -31.83 13.50
N ALA A 131 5.70 -31.98 14.53
CA ALA A 131 5.80 -33.23 15.30
C ALA A 131 4.47 -33.65 15.97
N VAL A 132 3.51 -32.73 16.10
CA VAL A 132 2.18 -32.96 16.70
C VAL A 132 1.07 -33.14 15.66
N LEU A 133 1.22 -32.59 14.45
CA LEU A 133 0.22 -32.69 13.36
C LEU A 133 0.61 -33.67 12.23
N GLY A 134 1.90 -33.81 11.91
CA GLY A 134 2.39 -34.68 10.85
C GLY A 134 2.27 -36.18 11.15
N GLU A 135 2.33 -36.54 12.43
CA GLU A 135 2.11 -37.90 12.94
C GLU A 135 0.62 -38.34 12.91
N LEU A 136 -0.29 -37.53 12.34
CA LEU A 136 -1.72 -37.89 12.24
C LEU A 136 -1.95 -38.90 11.09
N PRO A 137 -2.33 -40.16 11.39
CA PRO A 137 -2.39 -41.20 10.37
C PRO A 137 -3.59 -41.02 9.42
N GLY A 138 -3.34 -41.29 8.13
CA GLY A 138 -4.36 -41.40 7.08
C GLY A 138 -4.62 -40.12 6.26
N VAL A 139 -3.85 -39.05 6.46
CA VAL A 139 -3.94 -37.82 5.65
C VAL A 139 -2.54 -37.27 5.37
N LYS A 140 -2.34 -36.65 4.20
CA LYS A 140 -1.05 -36.08 3.78
C LYS A 140 -1.02 -34.56 3.99
N LEU A 141 -0.07 -34.07 4.78
CA LEU A 141 0.14 -32.63 4.97
C LEU A 141 1.13 -32.07 3.94
N LEU A 142 0.72 -31.01 3.25
CA LEU A 142 1.54 -30.17 2.38
C LEU A 142 1.78 -28.82 3.06
N VAL A 143 3.02 -28.50 3.43
CA VAL A 143 3.35 -27.16 3.97
C VAL A 143 3.68 -26.22 2.83
N LYS A 144 2.99 -25.08 2.70
CA LYS A 144 3.25 -24.11 1.62
C LYS A 144 3.74 -22.77 2.16
N MET A 145 4.77 -22.22 1.51
CA MET A 145 5.28 -20.86 1.75
C MET A 145 5.32 -20.10 0.42
N TYR A 146 5.41 -18.77 0.46
CA TYR A 146 5.32 -17.92 -0.72
C TYR A 146 5.83 -16.49 -0.48
N PHE A 147 5.80 -15.66 -1.54
CA PHE A 147 6.22 -14.26 -1.65
C PHE A 147 7.73 -13.98 -1.64
N THR A 148 8.56 -14.81 -1.01
CA THR A 148 10.02 -14.64 -1.01
C THR A 148 10.77 -15.98 -1.14
N ASP A 149 12.06 -15.91 -1.46
CA ASP A 149 12.98 -17.04 -1.51
C ASP A 149 13.05 -17.78 -0.17
N LEU A 150 13.42 -19.07 -0.18
CA LEU A 150 13.51 -19.90 1.02
C LEU A 150 14.89 -19.74 1.72
N PRO A 151 14.98 -19.16 2.93
CA PRO A 151 16.25 -19.04 3.64
C PRO A 151 16.81 -20.41 4.06
N SER A 152 18.13 -20.57 4.10
CA SER A 152 18.78 -21.86 4.40
C SER A 152 18.36 -22.47 5.75
N LYS A 153 18.05 -21.64 6.76
CA LYS A 153 17.58 -22.11 8.07
C LYS A 153 16.11 -22.57 8.05
N ALA A 154 15.29 -21.96 7.21
CA ALA A 154 13.91 -22.39 6.96
C ALA A 154 13.90 -23.70 6.16
N TYR A 155 14.77 -23.85 5.16
CA TYR A 155 14.96 -25.11 4.42
C TYR A 155 15.38 -26.27 5.35
N GLN A 156 16.38 -26.05 6.22
CA GLN A 156 16.76 -27.03 7.25
C GLN A 156 15.55 -27.42 8.11
N THR A 157 14.80 -26.42 8.59
CA THR A 157 13.61 -26.65 9.43
C THR A 157 12.54 -27.46 8.70
N LEU A 158 12.27 -27.19 7.42
CA LEU A 158 11.33 -27.94 6.58
C LEU A 158 11.74 -29.41 6.39
N CYS A 159 13.03 -29.67 6.17
CA CYS A 159 13.56 -31.03 6.03
C CYS A 159 13.50 -31.86 7.33
N GLU A 160 13.30 -31.21 8.48
CA GLU A 160 13.10 -31.87 9.79
C GLU A 160 11.62 -32.14 10.10
N LEU A 161 10.65 -31.65 9.32
CA LEU A 161 9.22 -31.82 9.62
C LEU A 161 8.66 -33.14 9.07
N PRO A 162 7.82 -33.88 9.83
CA PRO A 162 7.15 -35.09 9.33
C PRO A 162 5.97 -34.72 8.42
N ILE A 163 6.26 -34.29 7.19
CA ILE A 163 5.27 -33.81 6.20
C ILE A 163 5.36 -34.59 4.89
N ALA A 164 4.24 -34.71 4.18
CA ALA A 164 4.16 -35.47 2.94
C ALA A 164 4.72 -34.71 1.71
N GLY A 165 4.98 -33.42 1.86
CA GLY A 165 5.66 -32.57 0.91
C GLY A 165 5.68 -31.11 1.38
N PHE A 166 6.50 -30.29 0.73
CA PHE A 166 6.49 -28.83 0.91
C PHE A 166 6.33 -28.14 -0.45
N GLY A 167 5.51 -27.09 -0.48
CA GLY A 167 5.32 -26.20 -1.61
C GLY A 167 6.33 -25.06 -1.55
N VAL A 168 7.40 -25.22 -2.33
CA VAL A 168 8.34 -24.15 -2.71
C VAL A 168 8.11 -23.77 -4.17
N ASP A 169 8.56 -22.59 -4.56
CA ASP A 169 8.95 -22.34 -5.96
C ASP A 169 10.19 -23.22 -6.31
N LEU A 170 10.61 -23.30 -7.58
CA LEU A 170 11.77 -24.09 -8.07
C LEU A 170 11.55 -25.59 -8.46
N VAL A 171 10.60 -25.83 -9.36
CA VAL A 171 10.86 -26.55 -10.65
C VAL A 171 11.18 -28.07 -10.70
N ARG A 172 11.89 -28.75 -9.77
CA ARG A 172 12.56 -30.06 -10.11
C ARG A 172 12.43 -31.28 -9.18
N TYR A 173 12.15 -32.42 -9.82
CA TYR A 173 11.94 -33.82 -9.35
C TYR A 173 10.82 -34.06 -8.30
N ASN A 174 10.06 -35.16 -8.49
CA ASN A 174 8.77 -35.44 -7.84
C ASN A 174 7.85 -34.20 -7.72
N VAL A 175 7.77 -33.44 -8.81
CA VAL A 175 7.21 -32.08 -8.83
C VAL A 175 5.69 -32.12 -8.93
N LEU A 176 5.03 -31.39 -8.01
CA LEU A 176 3.69 -30.87 -8.26
C LEU A 176 3.83 -29.47 -8.88
N VAL A 177 3.37 -29.30 -10.12
CA VAL A 177 3.27 -27.96 -10.72
C VAL A 177 2.16 -27.20 -9.98
N SER A 178 2.50 -26.03 -9.45
CA SER A 178 1.59 -25.21 -8.64
C SER A 178 1.74 -23.74 -8.98
N THR A 179 0.81 -22.91 -8.53
CA THR A 179 0.99 -21.45 -8.54
C THR A 179 1.92 -21.04 -7.41
N SER A 180 2.80 -20.07 -7.62
CA SER A 180 3.76 -19.62 -6.59
C SER A 180 3.08 -19.13 -5.31
N CYS A 181 1.94 -18.46 -5.42
CA CYS A 181 1.07 -18.08 -4.31
C CYS A 181 -0.42 -18.30 -4.65
N SER A 182 -1.34 -17.85 -3.79
CA SER A 182 -2.77 -17.87 -4.08
C SER A 182 -3.14 -16.93 -5.23
N LEU A 183 -4.00 -17.39 -6.15
CA LEU A 183 -4.52 -16.57 -7.25
C LEU A 183 -5.47 -15.44 -6.79
N LEU A 184 -5.75 -15.34 -5.47
CA LEU A 184 -6.38 -14.19 -4.81
C LEU A 184 -5.74 -12.83 -5.19
N HIS A 185 -4.43 -12.82 -5.46
CA HIS A 185 -3.68 -11.61 -5.81
C HIS A 185 -3.69 -11.30 -7.32
N CYS A 186 -4.39 -12.10 -8.12
CA CYS A 186 -4.60 -11.89 -9.55
C CYS A 186 -6.03 -11.40 -9.84
N ALA A 187 -6.21 -10.77 -11.01
CA ALA A 187 -7.54 -10.61 -11.59
C ALA A 187 -8.12 -11.96 -12.04
N VAL A 188 -9.45 -12.07 -12.21
CA VAL A 188 -10.15 -13.35 -12.42
C VAL A 188 -9.92 -13.96 -13.80
N ASP A 189 -10.37 -13.31 -14.88
CA ASP A 189 -10.31 -13.88 -16.25
C ASP A 189 -10.17 -12.80 -17.32
N LEU A 190 -9.09 -12.90 -18.11
CA LEU A 190 -8.71 -11.99 -19.20
C LEU A 190 -9.69 -12.00 -20.38
N LYS A 191 -10.56 -13.01 -20.48
CA LYS A 191 -11.67 -13.03 -21.45
C LYS A 191 -12.59 -11.81 -21.30
N ASN A 192 -12.75 -11.31 -20.07
CA ASN A 192 -13.59 -10.15 -19.76
C ASN A 192 -12.96 -8.80 -20.14
N GLU A 193 -11.71 -8.78 -20.60
CA GLU A 193 -11.06 -7.57 -21.08
C GLU A 193 -11.40 -7.28 -22.55
N THR A 194 -12.46 -6.49 -22.76
CA THR A 194 -13.00 -6.15 -24.09
C THR A 194 -12.39 -4.88 -24.71
N LYS A 195 -11.50 -4.19 -23.98
CA LYS A 195 -10.87 -2.93 -24.42
C LYS A 195 -9.35 -3.00 -24.65
N LEU A 196 -8.67 -4.01 -24.10
CA LEU A 196 -7.26 -4.25 -24.37
C LEU A 196 -7.11 -4.85 -25.78
N ASP A 197 -6.12 -4.36 -26.53
CA ASP A 197 -5.82 -4.86 -27.88
C ASP A 197 -5.20 -6.27 -27.86
N VAL A 198 -5.23 -6.93 -29.02
CA VAL A 198 -4.82 -8.35 -29.15
C VAL A 198 -3.35 -8.57 -28.80
N GLU A 199 -2.47 -7.61 -29.10
CA GLU A 199 -1.05 -7.68 -28.77
C GLU A 199 -0.86 -7.65 -27.24
N LEU A 200 -1.40 -6.62 -26.56
CA LEU A 200 -1.34 -6.55 -25.09
C LEU A 200 -1.98 -7.75 -24.41
N LYS A 201 -3.12 -8.24 -24.91
CA LYS A 201 -3.79 -9.43 -24.32
C LYS A 201 -2.97 -10.70 -24.51
N SER A 202 -2.19 -10.84 -25.58
CA SER A 202 -1.32 -12.02 -25.76
C SER A 202 -0.23 -12.13 -24.69
N TRP A 203 0.17 -11.00 -24.08
CA TRP A 203 1.23 -10.94 -23.07
C TRP A 203 0.75 -11.18 -21.63
N MET A 204 -0.55 -11.44 -21.42
CA MET A 204 -1.19 -11.46 -20.10
C MET A 204 -1.84 -12.81 -19.78
N ALA A 205 -1.86 -13.13 -18.50
CA ALA A 205 -2.63 -14.25 -17.95
C ALA A 205 -3.26 -13.83 -16.61
N PHE A 206 -4.59 -13.85 -16.53
CA PHE A 206 -5.34 -13.69 -15.27
C PHE A 206 -5.59 -15.09 -14.66
N ALA A 207 -6.18 -15.18 -13.46
CA ALA A 207 -6.29 -16.43 -12.69
C ALA A 207 -6.80 -17.63 -13.52
N ALA A 208 -7.84 -17.44 -14.33
CA ALA A 208 -8.36 -18.48 -15.23
C ALA A 208 -7.31 -18.98 -16.24
N GLN A 209 -6.52 -18.08 -16.83
CA GLN A 209 -5.41 -18.45 -17.72
C GLN A 209 -4.27 -19.11 -16.94
N LYS A 210 -4.00 -18.70 -15.70
CA LYS A 210 -2.93 -19.30 -14.86
C LYS A 210 -3.22 -20.75 -14.48
N LEU A 211 -4.49 -21.14 -14.36
CA LEU A 211 -4.87 -22.54 -14.21
C LEU A 211 -4.55 -23.35 -15.48
N LEU A 212 -4.73 -22.77 -16.67
CA LEU A 212 -4.33 -23.39 -17.94
C LEU A 212 -2.80 -23.47 -18.08
N GLU A 213 -2.05 -22.45 -17.66
CA GLU A 213 -0.57 -22.47 -17.60
C GLU A 213 -0.07 -23.64 -16.74
N VAL A 214 -0.62 -23.80 -15.52
CA VAL A 214 -0.29 -24.92 -14.62
C VAL A 214 -0.60 -26.28 -15.24
N VAL A 215 -1.77 -26.45 -15.85
CA VAL A 215 -2.16 -27.72 -16.51
C VAL A 215 -1.26 -28.02 -17.72
N ALA A 216 -0.93 -27.03 -18.55
CA ALA A 216 -0.06 -27.21 -19.70
C ALA A 216 1.37 -27.61 -19.30
N ILE A 217 1.92 -26.98 -18.25
CA ILE A 217 3.26 -27.32 -17.73
C ILE A 217 3.24 -28.70 -17.06
N ALA A 218 2.19 -29.06 -16.30
CA ALA A 218 2.04 -30.39 -15.72
C ALA A 218 2.00 -31.49 -16.80
N LYS A 219 1.29 -31.26 -17.91
CA LYS A 219 1.28 -32.17 -19.06
C LYS A 219 2.68 -32.38 -19.66
N VAL A 220 3.52 -31.35 -19.76
CA VAL A 220 4.92 -31.50 -20.22
C VAL A 220 5.71 -32.44 -19.31
N VAL A 221 5.54 -32.34 -17.98
CA VAL A 221 6.19 -33.25 -17.01
C VAL A 221 5.69 -34.69 -17.17
N SER A 222 4.42 -34.88 -17.55
CA SER A 222 3.84 -36.20 -17.88
C SER A 222 4.15 -36.72 -19.29
N GLY A 223 4.84 -35.94 -20.14
CA GLY A 223 5.15 -36.30 -21.53
C GLY A 223 4.07 -35.94 -22.57
N GLU A 224 2.95 -35.33 -22.17
CA GLU A 224 1.80 -34.97 -23.01
C GLU A 224 1.87 -33.52 -23.52
N LYS A 225 3.03 -33.07 -24.03
CA LYS A 225 3.24 -31.66 -24.40
C LYS A 225 2.27 -31.18 -25.49
N ASP A 226 1.55 -30.10 -25.18
CA ASP A 226 0.66 -29.38 -26.08
C ASP A 226 1.47 -28.42 -26.98
N GLU A 227 1.86 -28.88 -28.17
CA GLU A 227 2.68 -28.08 -29.09
C GLU A 227 2.00 -26.80 -29.58
N GLU A 228 0.67 -26.75 -29.67
CA GLU A 228 -0.06 -25.55 -30.08
C GLU A 228 0.00 -24.48 -28.98
N PHE A 229 -0.28 -24.87 -27.73
CA PHE A 229 -0.18 -23.97 -26.56
C PHE A 229 1.23 -23.40 -26.40
N PHE A 230 2.26 -24.24 -26.47
CA PHE A 230 3.65 -23.78 -26.31
C PHE A 230 4.17 -22.98 -27.51
N SER A 231 3.70 -23.25 -28.73
CA SER A 231 3.98 -22.41 -29.91
C SER A 231 3.35 -21.02 -29.77
N ALA A 232 2.07 -20.95 -29.41
CA ALA A 232 1.37 -19.68 -29.17
C ALA A 232 2.02 -18.87 -28.03
N ASN A 233 2.44 -19.53 -26.95
CA ASN A 233 3.18 -18.90 -25.86
C ASN A 233 4.54 -18.33 -26.32
N ALA A 234 5.30 -19.08 -27.12
CA ALA A 234 6.58 -18.60 -27.65
C ALA A 234 6.40 -17.38 -28.56
N ILE A 235 5.39 -17.38 -29.44
CA ILE A 235 5.05 -16.23 -30.31
C ILE A 235 4.67 -15.00 -29.46
N ALA A 236 3.86 -15.18 -28.41
CA ALA A 236 3.48 -14.09 -27.52
C ALA A 236 4.70 -13.49 -26.79
N LEU A 237 5.57 -14.32 -26.22
CA LEU A 237 6.81 -13.89 -25.55
C LEU A 237 7.75 -13.15 -26.51
N GLU A 238 7.94 -13.65 -27.73
CA GLU A 238 8.84 -13.03 -28.70
C GLU A 238 8.27 -11.73 -29.29
N SER A 239 6.95 -11.63 -29.45
CA SER A 239 6.31 -10.35 -29.82
C SER A 239 6.53 -9.28 -28.73
N ARG A 240 6.40 -9.62 -27.44
CA ARG A 240 6.68 -8.69 -26.33
C ARG A 240 8.14 -8.25 -26.31
N ARG A 241 9.08 -9.19 -26.49
CA ARG A 241 10.52 -8.90 -26.49
C ARG A 241 10.95 -7.92 -27.58
N ASN A 242 10.25 -7.88 -28.71
CA ASN A 242 10.61 -7.05 -29.86
C ASN A 242 9.68 -5.85 -30.09
N SER A 243 8.59 -5.71 -29.31
CA SER A 243 7.59 -4.66 -29.56
C SER A 243 8.14 -3.25 -29.24
N PRO A 244 8.01 -2.27 -30.15
CA PRO A 244 8.40 -0.88 -29.90
C PRO A 244 7.50 -0.19 -28.86
N ARG A 245 6.38 -0.82 -28.48
CA ARG A 245 5.55 -0.38 -27.36
C ARG A 245 6.23 -0.67 -26.01
N VAL A 246 7.07 -1.70 -25.96
CA VAL A 246 7.76 -2.17 -24.74
C VAL A 246 9.10 -1.45 -24.53
N HIS A 247 9.76 -1.03 -25.62
CA HIS A 247 11.11 -0.47 -25.60
C HIS A 247 11.21 0.96 -26.14
N ASN A 248 11.57 1.90 -25.27
CA ASN A 248 11.95 3.27 -25.61
C ASN A 248 13.43 3.49 -25.30
N LYS A 249 14.25 3.56 -26.36
CA LYS A 249 15.71 3.70 -26.25
C LYS A 249 16.14 4.90 -25.38
N ALA A 250 15.52 6.06 -25.56
CA ALA A 250 15.90 7.28 -24.85
C ALA A 250 15.59 7.19 -23.33
N VAL A 251 14.47 6.54 -22.97
CA VAL A 251 14.12 6.27 -21.57
C VAL A 251 15.15 5.34 -20.91
N LYS A 252 15.57 4.28 -21.60
CA LYS A 252 16.59 3.34 -21.11
C LYS A 252 17.96 3.99 -20.95
N GLU A 253 18.41 4.74 -21.95
CA GLU A 253 19.68 5.47 -21.88
C GLU A 253 19.68 6.48 -20.72
N LEU A 254 18.59 7.23 -20.52
CA LEU A 254 18.47 8.19 -19.41
C LEU A 254 18.40 7.49 -18.04
N ALA A 255 17.57 6.46 -17.88
CA ALA A 255 17.44 5.71 -16.62
C ALA A 255 18.75 5.03 -16.21
N ALA A 256 19.56 4.57 -17.17
CA ALA A 256 20.88 4.01 -16.91
C ALA A 256 21.86 5.04 -16.30
N THR A 257 21.78 6.33 -16.66
CA THR A 257 22.66 7.37 -16.08
C THR A 257 22.39 7.65 -14.60
N LEU A 258 21.18 7.32 -14.10
CA LEU A 258 20.81 7.54 -12.70
C LEU A 258 21.38 6.45 -11.77
N ALA A 259 21.64 5.25 -12.31
CA ALA A 259 22.03 4.08 -11.52
C ALA A 259 23.37 4.29 -10.80
N GLY A 260 23.33 4.30 -9.46
CA GLY A 260 24.52 4.52 -8.62
C GLY A 260 24.85 5.99 -8.34
N SER A 261 24.03 6.94 -8.79
CA SER A 261 24.12 8.34 -8.35
C SER A 261 23.49 8.55 -6.96
N GLU A 262 23.98 9.54 -6.20
CA GLU A 262 23.45 9.86 -4.86
C GLU A 262 22.38 10.97 -4.87
N LEU A 263 22.26 11.73 -5.97
CA LEU A 263 21.29 12.81 -6.26
C LEU A 263 20.60 13.42 -5.03
N ARG A 264 21.26 14.34 -4.31
CA ARG A 264 20.60 15.17 -3.28
C ARG A 264 20.38 16.60 -3.76
N ARG A 265 19.54 17.35 -3.04
CA ARG A 265 19.49 18.82 -3.18
C ARG A 265 20.85 19.40 -2.73
N ALA A 266 21.28 20.49 -3.36
CA ALA A 266 22.65 21.02 -3.18
C ALA A 266 22.94 21.57 -1.77
N THR A 267 21.91 21.96 -1.03
CA THR A 267 21.99 22.58 0.30
C THR A 267 21.32 21.71 1.37
N SER A 268 21.78 21.84 2.62
CA SER A 268 21.23 21.06 3.73
C SER A 268 19.81 21.50 4.07
N VAL A 269 18.99 20.55 4.51
CA VAL A 269 17.58 20.80 4.86
C VAL A 269 17.36 21.96 5.84
N SER A 270 18.30 22.20 6.76
CA SER A 270 18.24 23.34 7.69
C SER A 270 18.34 24.69 6.98
N HIS A 271 19.20 24.81 5.95
CA HIS A 271 19.31 26.02 5.12
C HIS A 271 18.03 26.24 4.31
N ARG A 272 17.51 25.17 3.70
CA ARG A 272 16.28 25.21 2.89
C ARG A 272 15.08 25.64 3.73
N LEU A 273 14.95 25.15 4.96
CA LEU A 273 13.92 25.61 5.90
C LEU A 273 14.01 27.11 6.23
N GLU A 274 15.21 27.70 6.29
CA GLU A 274 15.35 29.15 6.53
C GLU A 274 14.91 29.98 5.32
N GLU A 275 15.25 29.57 4.10
CA GLU A 275 14.76 30.21 2.87
C GLU A 275 13.25 30.02 2.67
N GLN A 276 12.73 28.82 2.94
CA GLN A 276 11.28 28.52 2.90
C GLN A 276 10.51 29.34 3.94
N GLN A 277 11.06 29.56 5.13
CA GLN A 277 10.42 30.38 6.16
C GLN A 277 10.39 31.87 5.79
N LYS A 278 11.40 32.37 5.05
CA LYS A 278 11.41 33.73 4.47
C LYS A 278 10.38 33.85 3.34
N TYR A 279 10.35 32.88 2.43
CA TYR A 279 9.49 32.89 1.25
C TYR A 279 8.00 32.68 1.59
N LEU A 280 7.67 31.64 2.35
CA LEU A 280 6.28 31.26 2.66
C LEU A 280 5.69 32.02 3.85
N SER A 281 6.52 32.68 4.69
CA SER A 281 6.09 33.47 5.86
C SER A 281 5.13 32.75 6.83
N LEU A 282 5.21 31.41 6.91
CA LEU A 282 4.28 30.59 7.69
C LEU A 282 4.36 30.88 9.20
N PRO A 283 3.23 30.78 9.94
CA PRO A 283 3.23 30.86 11.39
C PRO A 283 3.84 29.61 12.04
N ILE A 284 4.20 29.72 13.32
CA ILE A 284 4.51 28.58 14.19
C ILE A 284 3.29 27.64 14.23
N LEU A 285 3.51 26.32 14.19
CA LEU A 285 2.45 25.28 14.08
C LEU A 285 1.48 25.52 12.90
N PRO A 286 1.95 25.59 11.64
CA PRO A 286 1.10 25.86 10.50
C PRO A 286 0.14 24.69 10.24
N THR A 287 -1.11 25.02 9.90
CA THR A 287 -2.18 24.06 9.59
C THR A 287 -2.24 23.78 8.09
N THR A 288 -2.44 22.51 7.74
CA THR A 288 -2.64 22.05 6.35
C THR A 288 -3.55 20.81 6.34
N THR A 289 -3.86 20.28 5.16
CA THR A 289 -4.38 18.92 4.97
C THR A 289 -3.55 18.16 3.93
N ILE A 290 -3.83 16.87 3.73
CA ILE A 290 -3.01 15.91 2.96
C ILE A 290 -3.42 15.80 1.47
N GLY A 291 -4.30 16.68 0.97
CA GLY A 291 -4.80 16.63 -0.41
C GLY A 291 -6.30 16.38 -0.49
N SER A 292 -6.72 15.27 -1.09
CA SER A 292 -8.13 14.96 -1.41
C SER A 292 -9.20 15.29 -0.33
N PHE A 293 -10.32 15.89 -0.75
CA PHE A 293 -11.52 16.14 0.07
C PHE A 293 -12.68 15.16 -0.26
N PRO A 294 -13.76 15.13 0.55
CA PRO A 294 -14.94 14.28 0.34
C PRO A 294 -15.46 14.22 -1.10
N GLN A 295 -15.17 13.13 -1.82
CA GLN A 295 -15.60 13.00 -3.22
C GLN A 295 -17.10 12.78 -3.33
N THR A 296 -17.83 13.86 -3.60
CA THR A 296 -19.29 13.92 -3.68
C THR A 296 -19.87 12.99 -4.76
N PRO A 297 -21.17 12.63 -4.69
CA PRO A 297 -21.84 11.93 -5.79
C PRO A 297 -21.79 12.71 -7.11
N GLU A 298 -21.72 14.04 -7.03
CA GLU A 298 -21.70 14.95 -8.19
C GLU A 298 -20.35 14.95 -8.91
N LEU A 299 -19.22 15.04 -8.19
CA LEU A 299 -17.89 14.86 -8.79
C LEU A 299 -17.76 13.49 -9.49
N ARG A 300 -18.32 12.45 -8.88
CA ARG A 300 -18.36 11.09 -9.48
C ARG A 300 -19.30 11.02 -10.69
N ARG A 301 -20.35 11.84 -10.75
CA ARG A 301 -21.23 11.99 -11.91
C ARG A 301 -20.48 12.65 -13.07
N VAL A 302 -19.92 13.84 -12.82
CA VAL A 302 -19.15 14.66 -13.78
C VAL A 302 -17.99 13.88 -14.39
N ARG A 303 -17.09 13.27 -13.59
CA ARG A 303 -15.96 12.47 -14.10
C ARG A 303 -16.39 11.24 -14.92
N ARG A 304 -17.52 10.62 -14.59
CA ARG A 304 -18.08 9.49 -15.36
C ARG A 304 -18.71 9.98 -16.67
N GLU A 305 -19.37 11.12 -16.64
CA GLU A 305 -20.10 11.66 -17.80
C GLU A 305 -19.14 12.20 -18.87
N VAL A 306 -18.02 12.82 -18.51
CA VAL A 306 -16.97 13.17 -19.49
C VAL A 306 -16.30 11.93 -20.08
N LYS A 307 -15.90 10.94 -19.25
CA LYS A 307 -15.35 9.65 -19.73
C LYS A 307 -16.33 8.81 -20.56
N SER A 308 -17.62 9.15 -20.58
CA SER A 308 -18.64 8.56 -21.46
C SER A 308 -19.16 9.50 -22.55
N ARG A 309 -18.50 10.65 -22.77
CA ARG A 309 -18.83 11.68 -23.78
C ARG A 309 -20.27 12.20 -23.69
N LYS A 310 -20.81 12.32 -22.47
CA LYS A 310 -22.15 12.84 -22.18
C LYS A 310 -22.18 14.33 -21.82
N ILE A 311 -21.03 14.88 -21.43
CA ILE A 311 -20.77 16.32 -21.27
C ILE A 311 -19.50 16.67 -22.07
N SER A 312 -19.30 17.96 -22.38
CA SER A 312 -18.06 18.40 -23.02
C SER A 312 -16.91 18.47 -22.02
N GLU A 313 -15.67 18.50 -22.52
CA GLU A 313 -14.49 18.80 -21.72
C GLU A 313 -14.59 20.23 -21.11
N GLU A 314 -15.25 21.17 -21.78
CA GLU A 314 -15.45 22.54 -21.28
C GLU A 314 -16.40 22.59 -20.07
N ASP A 315 -17.45 21.76 -20.08
CA ASP A 315 -18.41 21.65 -18.97
C ASP A 315 -17.83 20.85 -17.79
N TYR A 316 -16.99 19.85 -18.09
CA TYR A 316 -16.14 19.19 -17.11
C TYR A 316 -15.22 20.22 -16.44
N ASP A 317 -14.54 21.05 -17.22
CA ASP A 317 -13.62 22.09 -16.73
C ASP A 317 -14.29 23.07 -15.79
N LYS A 318 -15.47 23.58 -16.16
CA LYS A 318 -16.29 24.48 -15.32
C LYS A 318 -16.68 23.81 -14.00
N ALA A 319 -17.11 22.55 -14.04
CA ALA A 319 -17.54 21.81 -12.86
C ALA A 319 -16.38 21.50 -11.89
N ILE A 320 -15.21 21.15 -12.41
CA ILE A 320 -14.01 20.92 -11.59
C ILE A 320 -13.50 22.24 -10.98
N LYS A 321 -13.45 23.33 -11.75
CA LYS A 321 -13.08 24.66 -11.26
C LYS A 321 -14.02 25.14 -10.15
N ALA A 322 -15.32 24.94 -10.28
CA ALA A 322 -16.29 25.32 -9.26
C ALA A 322 -16.12 24.56 -7.92
N GLU A 323 -15.70 23.28 -7.93
CA GLU A 323 -15.34 22.58 -6.68
C GLU A 323 -14.01 23.11 -6.10
N ILE A 324 -13.00 23.40 -6.94
CA ILE A 324 -11.74 24.02 -6.50
C ILE A 324 -12.04 25.37 -5.82
N ASP A 325 -12.80 26.27 -6.45
CA ASP A 325 -13.18 27.57 -5.91
C ASP A 325 -13.91 27.43 -4.56
N SER A 326 -14.87 26.52 -4.50
CA SER A 326 -15.66 26.20 -3.30
C SER A 326 -14.78 25.73 -2.14
N VAL A 327 -13.81 24.83 -2.41
CA VAL A 327 -12.99 24.22 -1.36
C VAL A 327 -11.76 25.05 -1.00
N VAL A 328 -11.21 25.85 -1.92
CA VAL A 328 -10.23 26.90 -1.59
C VAL A 328 -10.88 27.89 -0.63
N LYS A 329 -12.06 28.41 -0.97
CA LYS A 329 -12.82 29.33 -0.09
C LYS A 329 -13.10 28.70 1.28
N LEU A 330 -13.54 27.44 1.33
CA LEU A 330 -13.77 26.73 2.59
C LEU A 330 -12.50 26.64 3.46
N GLN A 331 -11.34 26.37 2.86
CA GLN A 331 -10.08 26.31 3.61
C GLN A 331 -9.62 27.70 4.10
N GLU A 332 -9.91 28.77 3.35
CA GLU A 332 -9.68 30.15 3.81
C GLU A 332 -10.63 30.56 4.95
N GLU A 333 -11.91 30.17 4.88
CA GLU A 333 -12.90 30.37 5.97
C GLU A 333 -12.55 29.57 7.23
N LEU A 334 -11.95 28.39 7.09
CA LEU A 334 -11.37 27.59 8.17
C LEU A 334 -10.03 28.15 8.70
N ASP A 335 -9.44 29.13 8.02
CA ASP A 335 -8.14 29.73 8.32
C ASP A 335 -6.99 28.70 8.41
N ILE A 336 -6.89 27.87 7.37
CA ILE A 336 -5.81 26.90 7.15
C ILE A 336 -4.63 27.64 6.46
N ASP A 337 -3.39 27.45 6.92
CA ASP A 337 -2.26 28.29 6.47
C ASP A 337 -1.68 27.89 5.10
N VAL A 338 -1.69 26.59 4.79
CA VAL A 338 -1.28 26.03 3.48
C VAL A 338 -2.44 25.21 2.92
N LEU A 339 -2.79 25.47 1.66
CA LEU A 339 -3.99 24.92 1.03
C LEU A 339 -3.66 23.80 0.05
N VAL A 340 -4.68 23.03 -0.29
CA VAL A 340 -4.65 21.99 -1.33
C VAL A 340 -5.80 22.20 -2.32
N HIS A 341 -5.61 21.81 -3.59
CA HIS A 341 -6.66 21.87 -4.61
C HIS A 341 -7.65 20.68 -4.54
N VAL A 342 -7.41 19.78 -3.59
CA VAL A 342 -8.27 18.67 -3.15
C VAL A 342 -8.64 17.58 -4.16
N GLU A 343 -7.90 17.49 -5.26
CA GLU A 343 -7.94 16.39 -6.22
C GLU A 343 -9.37 16.02 -6.76
N PRO A 344 -10.26 16.99 -7.05
CA PRO A 344 -11.60 16.72 -7.57
C PRO A 344 -11.57 16.03 -8.94
N GLU A 345 -10.53 16.24 -9.74
CA GLU A 345 -10.30 15.61 -11.03
C GLU A 345 -9.93 14.12 -10.92
N ARG A 346 -9.39 13.67 -9.77
CA ARG A 346 -8.72 12.37 -9.66
C ARG A 346 -9.64 11.26 -9.17
N ASN A 347 -9.84 10.23 -9.99
CA ASN A 347 -10.56 9.03 -9.56
C ASN A 347 -9.75 8.23 -8.52
N ASP A 348 -8.48 8.00 -8.81
CA ASP A 348 -7.51 7.30 -7.97
C ASP A 348 -6.10 7.89 -8.16
N MET A 349 -5.26 7.79 -7.13
CA MET A 349 -3.94 8.42 -7.11
C MET A 349 -2.89 7.69 -7.96
N VAL A 350 -3.15 6.48 -8.44
CA VAL A 350 -2.28 5.79 -9.41
C VAL A 350 -2.93 5.67 -10.78
N GLU A 351 -4.25 5.49 -10.86
CA GLU A 351 -4.99 5.50 -12.13
C GLU A 351 -4.80 6.85 -12.87
N TYR A 352 -4.85 7.99 -12.15
CA TYR A 352 -4.73 9.33 -12.75
C TYR A 352 -3.39 9.60 -13.44
N PHE A 353 -2.26 9.20 -12.83
CA PHE A 353 -0.94 9.39 -13.44
C PHE A 353 -0.71 8.39 -14.56
N GLY A 354 -1.06 7.12 -14.37
CA GLY A 354 -0.92 6.11 -15.43
C GLY A 354 -1.75 6.42 -16.69
N GLU A 355 -2.91 7.07 -16.56
CA GLU A 355 -3.72 7.50 -17.72
C GLU A 355 -3.03 8.58 -18.57
N GLN A 356 -1.91 9.15 -18.10
CA GLN A 356 -1.14 10.23 -18.74
C GLN A 356 0.33 9.85 -18.98
N LEU A 357 0.72 8.60 -18.71
CA LEU A 357 2.08 8.09 -18.88
C LEU A 357 2.13 7.00 -19.97
N ASN A 358 3.15 7.07 -20.83
CA ASN A 358 3.47 5.99 -21.76
C ASN A 358 3.92 4.74 -20.98
N GLY A 359 3.79 3.57 -21.60
CA GLY A 359 4.12 2.27 -20.98
C GLY A 359 3.05 1.70 -20.05
N PHE A 360 1.96 2.43 -19.78
CA PHE A 360 0.81 2.00 -18.97
C PHE A 360 -0.38 1.55 -19.84
N CYS A 361 -1.09 0.50 -19.40
CA CYS A 361 -2.42 0.15 -19.89
C CYS A 361 -3.39 -0.19 -18.75
N PHE A 362 -4.67 -0.27 -19.10
CA PHE A 362 -5.78 -0.30 -18.14
C PHE A 362 -6.75 -1.43 -18.44
N SER A 363 -7.02 -2.23 -17.42
CA SER A 363 -8.13 -3.19 -17.46
C SER A 363 -9.48 -2.48 -17.30
N ALA A 364 -10.53 -3.11 -17.83
CA ALA A 364 -11.92 -2.80 -17.58
C ALA A 364 -12.46 -3.56 -16.36
N ASN A 365 -12.10 -4.84 -16.23
CA ASN A 365 -12.65 -5.81 -15.28
C ASN A 365 -11.57 -6.52 -14.44
N GLY A 366 -10.31 -6.07 -14.51
CA GLY A 366 -9.15 -6.63 -13.80
C GLY A 366 -9.13 -6.35 -12.28
N TRP A 367 -10.21 -6.68 -11.59
CA TRP A 367 -10.39 -6.46 -10.16
C TRP A 367 -9.65 -7.50 -9.31
N VAL A 368 -9.01 -7.02 -8.24
CA VAL A 368 -8.29 -7.81 -7.22
C VAL A 368 -8.85 -7.43 -5.84
N GLN A 369 -9.07 -8.40 -4.95
CA GLN A 369 -9.55 -8.10 -3.59
C GLN A 369 -8.45 -7.40 -2.78
N SER A 370 -8.76 -6.26 -2.14
CA SER A 370 -7.81 -5.59 -1.24
C SER A 370 -8.18 -5.78 0.23
N TYR A 371 -9.46 -5.65 0.61
CA TYR A 371 -9.93 -6.05 1.94
C TYR A 371 -11.45 -6.17 2.00
N GLY A 372 -11.96 -7.17 2.73
CA GLY A 372 -13.41 -7.37 2.90
C GLY A 372 -14.15 -7.42 1.56
N SER A 373 -15.08 -6.49 1.32
CA SER A 373 -15.79 -6.33 0.04
C SER A 373 -15.27 -5.19 -0.84
N ARG A 374 -14.06 -4.66 -0.59
CA ARG A 374 -13.39 -3.66 -1.42
C ARG A 374 -12.34 -4.32 -2.29
N CYS A 375 -12.55 -4.22 -3.60
CA CYS A 375 -11.55 -4.54 -4.61
C CYS A 375 -10.83 -3.26 -5.08
N VAL A 376 -9.64 -3.44 -5.62
CA VAL A 376 -8.91 -2.46 -6.43
C VAL A 376 -8.80 -3.00 -7.85
N LYS A 377 -8.51 -2.13 -8.81
CA LYS A 377 -8.31 -2.50 -10.22
C LYS A 377 -6.99 -1.88 -10.68
N PRO A 378 -5.84 -2.52 -10.39
CA PRO A 378 -4.53 -1.94 -10.64
C PRO A 378 -4.33 -1.58 -12.12
N SER A 379 -3.58 -0.50 -12.36
CA SER A 379 -2.96 -0.24 -13.67
C SER A 379 -2.00 -1.38 -14.02
N ILE A 380 -1.54 -1.44 -15.27
CA ILE A 380 -0.53 -2.39 -15.73
C ILE A 380 0.59 -1.61 -16.42
N ILE A 381 1.84 -1.75 -15.96
CA ILE A 381 3.01 -1.31 -16.73
C ILE A 381 3.40 -2.45 -17.66
N PHE A 382 3.42 -2.20 -18.97
CA PHE A 382 3.83 -3.18 -19.99
C PHE A 382 5.14 -2.80 -20.70
N GLY A 383 5.55 -1.53 -20.64
CA GLY A 383 6.67 -0.99 -21.43
C GLY A 383 7.39 0.17 -20.74
N ASP A 384 8.37 0.75 -21.44
CA ASP A 384 9.22 1.81 -20.89
C ASP A 384 8.43 3.10 -20.63
N VAL A 385 8.55 3.65 -19.42
CA VAL A 385 7.70 4.74 -18.92
C VAL A 385 8.22 6.13 -19.33
N SER A 386 7.34 7.00 -19.81
CA SER A 386 7.66 8.42 -20.10
C SER A 386 6.43 9.33 -20.06
N ARG A 387 6.64 10.63 -19.85
CA ARG A 387 5.62 11.69 -19.91
C ARG A 387 5.57 12.29 -21.32
N SER A 388 4.37 12.57 -21.83
CA SER A 388 4.18 13.30 -23.10
C SER A 388 3.77 14.76 -22.90
N MET A 389 3.10 15.08 -21.78
CA MET A 389 2.57 16.40 -21.44
C MET A 389 2.38 16.55 -19.93
N ALA A 390 2.25 17.77 -19.43
CA ALA A 390 2.05 18.03 -18.00
C ALA A 390 0.71 17.47 -17.47
N MET A 391 0.74 16.86 -16.30
CA MET A 391 -0.33 15.99 -15.76
C MET A 391 -1.21 16.65 -14.69
N THR A 392 -0.67 17.65 -13.98
CA THR A 392 -1.26 18.27 -12.78
C THR A 392 -1.18 19.80 -12.81
N VAL A 393 -0.17 20.34 -13.48
CA VAL A 393 0.14 21.78 -13.57
C VAL A 393 -1.09 22.62 -13.89
N TYR A 394 -1.99 22.17 -14.78
CA TYR A 394 -3.20 22.90 -15.15
C TYR A 394 -4.12 23.20 -13.94
N TRP A 395 -4.48 22.16 -13.19
CA TRP A 395 -5.36 22.27 -12.02
C TRP A 395 -4.68 23.00 -10.87
N SER A 396 -3.40 22.71 -10.63
CA SER A 396 -2.64 23.34 -9.55
C SER A 396 -2.36 24.83 -9.81
N THR A 397 -2.11 25.24 -11.06
CA THR A 397 -1.97 26.65 -11.44
C THR A 397 -3.30 27.39 -11.28
N TYR A 398 -4.42 26.79 -11.71
CA TYR A 398 -5.74 27.37 -11.47
C TYR A 398 -6.01 27.57 -9.98
N ALA A 399 -5.80 26.52 -9.16
CA ALA A 399 -6.01 26.55 -7.72
C ALA A 399 -5.13 27.59 -7.01
N GLN A 400 -3.85 27.73 -7.38
CA GLN A 400 -3.00 28.78 -6.83
C GLN A 400 -3.42 30.18 -7.29
N SER A 401 -4.01 30.34 -8.48
CA SER A 401 -4.46 31.65 -8.98
C SER A 401 -5.67 32.24 -8.23
N VAL A 402 -6.48 31.40 -7.58
CA VAL A 402 -7.70 31.81 -6.86
C VAL A 402 -7.50 32.07 -5.35
N THR A 403 -6.27 31.93 -4.82
CA THR A 403 -5.92 32.25 -3.43
C THR A 403 -4.60 33.03 -3.33
N LYS A 404 -4.38 33.68 -2.18
CA LYS A 404 -3.08 34.26 -1.80
C LYS A 404 -2.29 33.39 -0.81
N ARG A 405 -2.86 32.29 -0.32
CA ARG A 405 -2.16 31.32 0.54
C ARG A 405 -1.34 30.36 -0.34
N PRO A 406 -0.25 29.76 0.18
CA PRO A 406 0.51 28.76 -0.57
C PRO A 406 -0.34 27.53 -0.90
N MET A 407 -0.22 27.03 -2.13
CA MET A 407 -0.92 25.84 -2.63
C MET A 407 0.05 24.65 -2.77
N ASN A 408 -0.34 23.50 -2.20
CA ASN A 408 0.33 22.22 -2.41
C ASN A 408 -0.12 21.59 -3.75
N GLY A 409 0.85 21.18 -4.57
CA GLY A 409 0.67 20.42 -5.80
C GLY A 409 0.81 18.93 -5.50
N MET A 410 -0.32 18.22 -5.53
CA MET A 410 -0.34 16.80 -5.14
C MET A 410 0.26 15.92 -6.25
N LEU A 411 1.32 15.18 -5.95
CA LEU A 411 1.86 14.12 -6.81
C LEU A 411 1.77 12.75 -6.10
N THR A 412 2.03 11.68 -6.84
CA THR A 412 2.20 10.34 -6.25
C THR A 412 3.62 9.88 -6.50
N GLY A 413 4.27 9.39 -5.44
CA GLY A 413 5.66 8.93 -5.50
C GLY A 413 5.85 7.79 -6.51
N PRO A 414 6.98 7.74 -7.23
CA PRO A 414 7.22 6.74 -8.27
C PRO A 414 7.11 5.30 -7.76
N VAL A 415 7.34 5.09 -6.46
CA VAL A 415 7.32 3.78 -5.80
C VAL A 415 5.91 3.40 -5.38
N THR A 416 5.08 4.38 -5.01
CA THR A 416 3.64 4.14 -4.82
C THR A 416 2.96 3.81 -6.15
N ILE A 417 3.29 4.53 -7.23
CA ILE A 417 2.85 4.18 -8.60
C ILE A 417 3.28 2.74 -8.95
N LEU A 418 4.54 2.37 -8.70
CA LEU A 418 5.09 1.04 -8.96
C LEU A 418 4.45 -0.07 -8.10
N ASN A 419 4.20 0.17 -6.81
CA ASN A 419 3.75 -0.87 -5.88
C ASN A 419 2.23 -1.10 -5.90
N TRP A 420 1.44 -0.18 -6.46
CA TRP A 420 -0.01 -0.32 -6.64
C TRP A 420 -0.41 -0.61 -8.10
N THR A 421 0.57 -0.98 -8.92
CA THR A 421 0.44 -1.35 -10.34
C THR A 421 0.89 -2.80 -10.56
N PHE A 422 0.29 -3.51 -11.51
CA PHE A 422 0.89 -4.74 -12.04
C PHE A 422 2.13 -4.37 -12.86
N VAL A 423 3.31 -4.51 -12.25
CA VAL A 423 4.60 -4.16 -12.86
C VAL A 423 5.03 -5.25 -13.85
N ARG A 424 5.60 -4.82 -14.98
CA ARG A 424 6.31 -5.69 -15.93
C ARG A 424 7.39 -6.53 -15.25
N ASN A 425 7.59 -7.74 -15.76
CA ASN A 425 8.47 -8.77 -15.21
C ASN A 425 9.69 -9.12 -16.08
N ASP A 426 10.03 -8.28 -17.06
CA ASP A 426 11.14 -8.50 -18.01
C ASP A 426 12.47 -7.83 -17.60
N HIS A 427 12.48 -7.00 -16.56
CA HIS A 427 13.68 -6.39 -15.97
C HIS A 427 13.43 -5.96 -14.50
N PRO A 428 14.44 -5.52 -13.71
CA PRO A 428 14.28 -5.25 -12.28
C PRO A 428 13.32 -4.10 -11.94
N ARG A 429 12.52 -4.27 -10.88
CA ARG A 429 11.58 -3.25 -10.36
C ARG A 429 12.21 -1.88 -10.11
N SER A 430 13.48 -1.83 -9.71
CA SER A 430 14.24 -0.61 -9.45
C SER A 430 14.48 0.22 -10.72
N GLU A 431 14.73 -0.41 -11.86
CA GLU A 431 14.86 0.29 -13.15
C GLU A 431 13.50 0.88 -13.57
N THR A 432 12.41 0.12 -13.44
CA THR A 432 11.05 0.65 -13.67
C THR A 432 10.74 1.82 -12.74
N CYS A 433 11.20 1.78 -11.48
CA CYS A 433 11.06 2.91 -10.55
C CYS A 433 11.77 4.17 -11.06
N TYR A 434 12.97 4.05 -11.62
CA TYR A 434 13.70 5.19 -12.19
C TYR A 434 13.03 5.72 -13.46
N GLN A 435 12.47 4.84 -14.30
CA GLN A 435 11.67 5.25 -15.46
C GLN A 435 10.37 5.97 -15.07
N ILE A 436 9.77 5.69 -13.90
CA ILE A 436 8.62 6.45 -13.38
C ILE A 436 9.09 7.77 -12.72
N ALA A 437 10.25 7.75 -12.04
CA ALA A 437 10.79 8.92 -11.34
C ALA A 437 11.17 10.07 -12.31
N LEU A 438 11.57 9.76 -13.55
CA LEU A 438 11.88 10.77 -14.57
C LEU A 438 10.65 11.63 -14.95
N PRO A 439 9.51 11.07 -15.41
CA PRO A 439 8.24 11.78 -15.56
C PRO A 439 7.79 12.62 -14.37
N ILE A 440 7.97 12.10 -13.15
CA ILE A 440 7.54 12.79 -11.93
C ILE A 440 8.53 13.92 -11.57
N LYS A 441 9.82 13.81 -11.91
CA LYS A 441 10.79 14.90 -11.86
C LYS A 441 10.39 16.03 -12.81
N ASP A 442 10.08 15.72 -14.07
CA ASP A 442 9.66 16.72 -15.06
C ASP A 442 8.40 17.47 -14.59
N GLU A 443 7.45 16.75 -13.98
CA GLU A 443 6.21 17.31 -13.41
C GLU A 443 6.48 18.20 -12.18
N VAL A 444 7.40 17.80 -11.28
CA VAL A 444 7.86 18.64 -10.16
C VAL A 444 8.49 19.95 -10.66
N GLU A 445 9.34 19.89 -11.68
CA GLU A 445 9.98 21.07 -12.24
C GLU A 445 8.98 21.99 -12.96
N ASP A 446 7.94 21.43 -13.60
CA ASP A 446 6.86 22.24 -14.18
C ASP A 446 5.94 22.87 -13.11
N LEU A 447 5.68 22.19 -11.98
CA LEU A 447 4.99 22.76 -10.82
C LEU A 447 5.82 23.89 -10.18
N GLU A 448 7.15 23.75 -10.08
CA GLU A 448 8.03 24.84 -9.65
C GLU A 448 7.96 26.05 -10.59
N LYS A 449 7.95 25.83 -11.92
CA LYS A 449 7.79 26.91 -12.92
C LYS A 449 6.42 27.62 -12.76
N ALA A 450 5.41 26.92 -12.26
CA ALA A 450 4.10 27.47 -11.90
C ALA A 450 4.01 28.10 -10.49
N ASN A 451 5.09 28.05 -9.69
CA ASN A 451 5.15 28.48 -8.27
C ASN A 451 4.27 27.64 -7.32
N VAL A 452 4.15 26.33 -7.58
CA VAL A 452 3.39 25.38 -6.75
C VAL A 452 4.35 24.48 -5.95
N THR A 453 3.96 24.10 -4.72
CA THR A 453 4.80 23.35 -3.76
C THR A 453 4.47 21.85 -3.78
N PRO A 454 5.36 20.93 -4.19
CA PRO A 454 4.99 19.52 -4.45
C PRO A 454 4.96 18.60 -3.21
N GLU A 455 4.09 17.58 -3.25
CA GLU A 455 3.89 16.56 -2.20
C GLU A 455 3.88 15.11 -2.77
N HIS A 456 4.53 14.15 -2.08
CA HIS A 456 4.88 12.79 -2.57
C HIS A 456 4.70 11.65 -1.52
N ALA A 457 5.05 10.39 -1.82
CA ALA A 457 4.96 9.21 -0.90
C ALA A 457 5.73 7.93 -1.37
N ASP A 458 6.79 7.45 -0.68
CA ASP A 458 7.71 6.38 -1.16
C ASP A 458 8.45 5.54 -0.04
N TYR A 459 9.10 4.39 -0.39
CA TYR A 459 9.71 3.36 0.53
C TYR A 459 10.45 2.21 -0.24
N LEU A 460 11.71 1.71 -0.08
CA LEU A 460 12.99 2.06 0.60
C LEU A 460 14.24 1.99 -0.36
N ARG A 461 15.44 2.49 0.04
CA ARG A 461 16.73 2.64 -0.73
C ARG A 461 16.64 2.99 -2.22
N TRP A 462 16.43 2.03 -3.16
CA TRP A 462 16.26 2.39 -4.59
C TRP A 462 15.00 3.25 -4.79
N ALA A 463 14.02 3.09 -3.92
CA ALA A 463 12.83 3.93 -3.83
C ALA A 463 13.10 5.30 -3.21
N VAL A 464 14.00 5.37 -2.23
CA VAL A 464 14.48 6.65 -1.66
C VAL A 464 15.27 7.43 -2.72
N HIS A 465 16.10 6.74 -3.50
CA HIS A 465 16.75 7.27 -4.68
C HIS A 465 15.72 7.69 -5.75
N GLY A 466 14.64 6.92 -5.96
CA GLY A 466 13.50 7.31 -6.80
C GLY A 466 12.83 8.62 -6.36
N PHE A 467 12.53 8.76 -5.07
CA PHE A 467 12.03 10.01 -4.48
C PHE A 467 13.03 11.17 -4.68
N ARG A 468 14.32 10.93 -4.44
CA ARG A 468 15.39 11.92 -4.65
C ARG A 468 15.48 12.35 -6.12
N ILE A 469 15.38 11.44 -7.09
CA ILE A 469 15.33 11.78 -8.54
C ILE A 469 14.19 12.78 -8.80
N THR A 470 13.01 12.57 -8.21
CA THR A 470 11.87 13.48 -8.40
C THR A 470 12.04 14.86 -7.76
N THR A 471 12.90 15.00 -6.75
CA THR A 471 12.94 16.19 -5.86
C THR A 471 14.27 16.94 -5.82
N CYS A 472 15.35 16.38 -6.39
CA CYS A 472 16.70 16.97 -6.32
C CYS A 472 16.86 18.30 -7.10
N GLY A 473 15.96 18.60 -8.04
CA GLY A 473 16.10 19.73 -8.98
C GLY A 473 15.61 21.09 -8.48
N VAL A 474 14.75 21.14 -7.45
CA VAL A 474 14.02 22.37 -7.08
C VAL A 474 14.84 23.35 -6.23
N LYS A 475 14.61 24.66 -6.40
CA LYS A 475 15.28 25.74 -5.64
C LYS A 475 14.95 25.69 -4.14
N ASP A 476 15.89 26.09 -3.29
CA ASP A 476 15.77 26.06 -1.81
C ASP A 476 14.43 26.59 -1.26
N THR A 477 13.89 27.66 -1.84
CA THR A 477 12.60 28.27 -1.48
C THR A 477 11.38 27.37 -1.72
N ILE A 478 11.50 26.38 -2.61
CA ILE A 478 10.49 25.34 -2.83
C ILE A 478 10.66 24.23 -1.79
N GLN A 479 9.53 23.88 -1.18
CA GLN A 479 9.43 22.95 -0.08
C GLN A 479 8.93 21.58 -0.56
N ILE A 480 9.68 20.53 -0.28
CA ILE A 480 9.27 19.16 -0.58
C ILE A 480 8.49 18.57 0.60
N HIS A 481 7.22 18.22 0.37
CA HIS A 481 6.41 17.46 1.32
C HIS A 481 6.38 15.97 0.96
N THR A 482 6.28 15.11 1.95
CA THR A 482 6.03 13.67 1.73
C THR A 482 5.09 13.11 2.79
N HIS A 483 4.18 12.24 2.37
CA HIS A 483 3.16 11.61 3.20
C HIS A 483 3.32 10.09 3.22
N MET A 484 3.18 9.47 4.39
CA MET A 484 3.23 8.01 4.55
C MET A 484 2.07 7.51 5.41
N CYS A 485 1.15 6.76 4.79
CA CYS A 485 -0.07 6.21 5.40
C CYS A 485 0.17 5.02 6.35
N TYR A 486 1.23 5.10 7.17
CA TYR A 486 1.65 4.08 8.14
C TYR A 486 2.14 4.77 9.41
N SER A 487 2.39 4.00 10.48
CA SER A 487 2.70 4.55 11.80
C SER A 487 3.86 3.88 12.55
N ASN A 488 4.31 2.68 12.12
CA ASN A 488 5.52 2.05 12.63
C ASN A 488 6.66 2.27 11.64
N PHE A 489 7.76 2.87 12.11
CA PHE A 489 8.89 3.28 11.28
C PHE A 489 10.26 2.92 11.88
N ASN A 490 10.31 2.13 12.96
CA ASN A 490 11.52 1.89 13.75
C ASN A 490 12.70 1.38 12.89
N ASP A 491 12.43 0.39 12.03
CA ASP A 491 13.45 -0.29 11.22
C ASP A 491 13.82 0.48 9.94
N ILE A 492 13.14 1.60 9.67
CA ILE A 492 13.14 2.31 8.39
C ILE A 492 13.35 3.83 8.50
N ILE A 493 13.43 4.38 9.72
CA ILE A 493 13.58 5.82 9.97
C ILE A 493 14.79 6.44 9.25
N HIS A 494 15.92 5.73 9.17
CA HIS A 494 17.09 6.22 8.43
C HIS A 494 16.81 6.39 6.94
N SER A 495 16.00 5.51 6.32
CA SER A 495 15.57 5.68 4.93
C SER A 495 14.63 6.87 4.73
N ILE A 496 13.82 7.21 5.73
CA ILE A 496 12.94 8.39 5.72
C ILE A 496 13.77 9.69 5.85
N ILE A 497 14.75 9.72 6.75
CA ILE A 497 15.73 10.80 6.85
C ILE A 497 16.48 10.96 5.51
N ASP A 498 16.86 9.83 4.89
CA ASP A 498 17.56 9.82 3.61
C ASP A 498 16.72 10.25 2.39
N MET A 499 15.39 10.41 2.51
CA MET A 499 14.58 11.05 1.47
C MET A 499 14.93 12.54 1.31
N ASP A 500 15.51 13.19 2.34
CA ASP A 500 15.86 14.61 2.34
C ASP A 500 14.64 15.53 2.02
N ALA A 501 13.45 15.12 2.44
CA ALA A 501 12.24 15.93 2.38
C ALA A 501 12.27 17.07 3.40
N ASP A 502 11.64 18.20 3.06
CA ASP A 502 11.60 19.37 3.95
C ASP A 502 10.46 19.28 4.99
N VAL A 503 9.38 18.56 4.65
CA VAL A 503 8.26 18.24 5.55
C VAL A 503 7.87 16.79 5.34
N ILE A 504 7.66 16.06 6.44
CA ILE A 504 7.32 14.63 6.45
C ILE A 504 6.08 14.47 7.30
N THR A 505 5.02 13.86 6.76
CA THR A 505 3.76 13.56 7.45
C THR A 505 3.49 12.05 7.50
N ILE A 506 2.91 11.56 8.61
CA ILE A 506 2.66 10.13 8.86
C ILE A 506 1.25 9.91 9.44
N GLU A 507 0.74 8.68 9.46
CA GLU A 507 -0.46 8.34 10.26
C GLU A 507 -0.04 8.14 11.72
N ASN A 508 -0.67 8.81 12.69
CA ASN A 508 -0.28 8.68 14.11
C ASN A 508 -1.43 8.80 15.13
N SER A 509 -2.63 9.30 14.79
CA SER A 509 -3.66 9.56 15.84
C SER A 509 -4.16 8.29 16.57
N ARG A 510 -3.86 7.10 16.04
CA ARG A 510 -4.19 5.78 16.62
C ARG A 510 -3.01 5.08 17.32
N SER A 511 -1.81 5.66 17.31
CA SER A 511 -0.57 4.97 17.70
C SER A 511 -0.07 5.35 19.11
N ASP A 512 0.60 4.41 19.78
CA ASP A 512 1.18 4.64 21.11
C ASP A 512 2.33 5.66 21.02
N GLU A 513 2.28 6.67 21.88
CA GLU A 513 3.10 7.89 21.87
C GLU A 513 4.62 7.62 21.91
N LYS A 514 5.02 6.41 22.29
CA LYS A 514 6.42 5.96 22.36
C LYS A 514 7.11 5.93 20.98
N LEU A 515 6.36 5.73 19.89
CA LEU A 515 6.88 5.81 18.52
C LEU A 515 7.54 7.18 18.24
N LEU A 516 7.00 8.25 18.82
CA LEU A 516 7.53 9.61 18.65
C LEU A 516 8.94 9.81 19.23
N SER A 517 9.44 8.90 20.07
CA SER A 517 10.81 8.98 20.61
C SER A 517 11.89 8.72 19.55
N VAL A 518 11.58 7.92 18.53
CA VAL A 518 12.43 7.62 17.38
C VAL A 518 12.53 8.82 16.42
N PHE A 519 11.56 9.75 16.50
CA PHE A 519 11.36 10.82 15.53
C PHE A 519 12.01 12.17 15.87
N ARG A 520 12.84 12.21 16.92
CA ARG A 520 13.71 13.38 17.20
C ARG A 520 14.62 13.74 16.03
N GLU A 521 14.96 12.76 15.20
CA GLU A 521 15.65 12.95 13.94
C GLU A 521 14.64 12.77 12.78
N GLY A 522 14.39 13.85 12.03
CA GLY A 522 13.70 13.82 10.74
C GLY A 522 12.23 14.26 10.70
N LEU A 523 11.38 13.94 11.68
CA LEU A 523 9.93 14.12 11.55
C LEU A 523 9.43 15.54 11.92
N ARG A 524 8.37 16.02 11.24
CA ARG A 524 8.01 17.46 11.21
C ARG A 524 6.50 17.76 11.25
N SER A 525 5.69 16.89 11.85
CA SER A 525 4.23 17.08 11.87
C SER A 525 3.53 16.40 13.06
N ALA A 526 2.36 16.91 13.38
CA ALA A 526 1.46 16.46 14.42
C ALA A 526 0.10 16.09 13.80
N HIS A 527 -0.31 14.83 14.01
CA HIS A 527 -1.48 14.24 13.37
C HIS A 527 -2.62 14.11 14.37
N LEU A 528 -3.64 14.96 14.20
CA LEU A 528 -4.64 15.22 15.24
C LEU A 528 -6.03 14.65 14.94
N HIS A 529 -6.22 13.97 13.79
CA HIS A 529 -7.52 13.48 13.37
C HIS A 529 -7.45 12.14 12.62
N ASP A 530 -8.05 11.12 13.23
CA ASP A 530 -8.39 9.82 12.66
C ASP A 530 -9.38 9.98 11.49
N ILE A 531 -8.87 10.10 10.26
CA ILE A 531 -9.70 10.17 9.05
C ILE A 531 -10.36 8.83 8.69
N ASN A 532 -10.00 7.74 9.35
CA ASN A 532 -10.59 6.43 9.14
C ASN A 532 -11.89 6.26 9.96
N SER A 533 -12.08 7.05 11.04
CA SER A 533 -13.31 7.15 11.84
C SER A 533 -14.26 8.26 11.35
N PRO A 534 -15.59 8.13 11.54
CA PRO A 534 -16.53 9.24 11.38
C PRO A 534 -16.67 10.10 12.65
N ARG A 535 -15.93 9.79 13.74
CA ARG A 535 -15.96 10.58 14.98
C ARG A 535 -15.21 11.90 14.76
N ILE A 536 -15.88 13.01 15.04
CA ILE A 536 -15.28 14.34 15.17
C ILE A 536 -14.57 14.40 16.54
N PRO A 537 -13.24 14.56 16.63
CA PRO A 537 -12.55 14.76 17.91
C PRO A 537 -12.80 16.19 18.45
N PRO A 538 -12.92 16.39 19.77
CA PRO A 538 -13.03 17.72 20.36
C PRO A 538 -11.68 18.46 20.33
N THR A 539 -11.75 19.79 20.29
CA THR A 539 -10.58 20.70 20.27
C THR A 539 -9.58 20.43 21.39
N GLU A 540 -10.04 20.05 22.58
CA GLU A 540 -9.19 19.79 23.75
C GLU A 540 -8.31 18.54 23.54
N GLU A 541 -8.90 17.45 23.02
CA GLU A 541 -8.20 16.19 22.70
C GLU A 541 -7.14 16.41 21.62
N MET A 542 -7.48 17.18 20.58
CA MET A 542 -6.52 17.59 19.55
C MET A 542 -5.38 18.44 20.13
N ALA A 543 -5.69 19.38 21.02
CA ALA A 543 -4.71 20.26 21.65
C ALA A 543 -3.79 19.49 22.62
N ASP A 544 -4.28 18.44 23.30
CA ASP A 544 -3.43 17.56 24.13
C ASP A 544 -2.50 16.69 23.28
N SER A 545 -2.99 16.13 22.17
CA SER A 545 -2.13 15.40 21.22
C SER A 545 -1.04 16.31 20.65
N ALA A 546 -1.37 17.56 20.29
CA ALA A 546 -0.38 18.55 19.87
C ALA A 546 0.62 18.94 20.99
N ARG A 547 0.16 19.06 22.25
CA ARG A 547 1.03 19.29 23.43
C ARG A 547 2.01 18.13 23.65
N LYS A 548 1.56 16.88 23.51
CA LYS A 548 2.38 15.68 23.62
C LYS A 548 3.46 15.63 22.53
N MET A 549 3.08 15.89 21.27
CA MET A 549 4.02 15.97 20.15
C MET A 549 5.05 17.10 20.34
N LEU A 550 4.65 18.24 20.90
CA LEU A 550 5.56 19.34 21.28
C LEU A 550 6.53 19.02 22.43
N ALA A 551 6.32 17.93 23.19
CA ALA A 551 7.26 17.48 24.22
C ALA A 551 8.43 16.65 23.64
N VAL A 552 8.35 16.26 22.36
CA VAL A 552 9.32 15.38 21.68
C VAL A 552 9.83 15.93 20.34
N LEU A 553 9.08 16.80 19.66
CA LEU A 553 9.42 17.42 18.37
C LEU A 553 9.59 18.94 18.47
N GLU A 554 10.43 19.52 17.62
CA GLU A 554 10.69 20.97 17.63
C GLU A 554 9.51 21.82 17.10
N SER A 555 9.06 22.78 17.91
CA SER A 555 7.99 23.74 17.55
C SER A 555 8.25 24.60 16.31
N LYS A 556 9.48 24.66 15.80
CA LYS A 556 9.81 25.34 14.54
C LYS A 556 9.37 24.55 13.30
N VAL A 557 9.41 23.22 13.36
CA VAL A 557 9.18 22.35 12.20
C VAL A 557 7.80 21.70 12.22
N LEU A 558 7.23 21.50 13.41
CA LEU A 558 5.97 20.79 13.63
C LEU A 558 4.77 21.46 12.93
N ARG A 559 4.18 20.79 11.93
CA ARG A 559 2.88 21.15 11.32
C ARG A 559 1.70 20.51 12.04
N ILE A 560 0.50 21.01 11.77
CA ILE A 560 -0.76 20.45 12.29
C ILE A 560 -1.66 20.00 11.13
N ASN A 561 -2.00 18.71 11.07
CA ASN A 561 -2.81 18.15 9.98
C ASN A 561 -3.60 16.88 10.38
N PRO A 562 -4.61 16.43 9.60
CA PRO A 562 -5.21 15.10 9.75
C PRO A 562 -4.24 13.96 9.39
N ASP A 563 -4.55 12.72 9.79
CA ASP A 563 -3.71 11.53 9.52
C ASP A 563 -3.47 11.26 8.03
N CYS A 564 -4.44 11.51 7.15
CA CYS A 564 -4.37 11.24 5.71
C CYS A 564 -5.45 12.06 4.95
N GLY A 565 -5.63 11.80 3.65
CA GLY A 565 -6.63 12.45 2.79
C GLY A 565 -8.09 12.17 3.19
N LEU A 566 -8.95 13.17 2.98
CA LEU A 566 -10.33 13.23 3.48
C LEU A 566 -11.37 12.66 2.49
N LYS A 567 -10.92 12.12 1.34
CA LYS A 567 -11.69 11.49 0.24
C LYS A 567 -12.87 10.61 0.66
N THR A 568 -12.75 9.91 1.79
CA THR A 568 -13.73 8.93 2.28
C THR A 568 -14.70 9.45 3.34
N ARG A 569 -14.53 10.70 3.81
CA ARG A 569 -15.40 11.36 4.79
C ARG A 569 -16.54 12.12 4.09
N LYS A 570 -17.38 12.82 4.86
CA LYS A 570 -18.39 13.78 4.39
C LYS A 570 -18.07 15.19 4.89
N TYR A 571 -18.51 16.22 4.18
CA TYR A 571 -18.32 17.62 4.61
C TYR A 571 -18.84 17.92 6.03
N GLY A 572 -19.98 17.34 6.44
CA GLY A 572 -20.50 17.47 7.81
C GLY A 572 -19.68 16.76 8.91
N GLU A 573 -18.70 15.94 8.53
CA GLU A 573 -17.70 15.34 9.43
C GLU A 573 -16.40 16.16 9.38
N VAL A 574 -15.97 16.53 8.15
CA VAL A 574 -14.70 17.24 7.87
C VAL A 574 -14.68 18.67 8.42
N VAL A 575 -15.71 19.49 8.13
CA VAL A 575 -15.72 20.92 8.50
C VAL A 575 -15.60 21.13 10.02
N PRO A 576 -16.36 20.45 10.89
CA PRO A 576 -16.17 20.59 12.33
C PRO A 576 -14.85 19.98 12.83
N ALA A 577 -14.34 18.90 12.22
CA ALA A 577 -13.04 18.34 12.59
C ALA A 577 -11.87 19.29 12.27
N LEU A 578 -11.87 19.90 11.08
CA LEU A 578 -10.85 20.90 10.70
C LEU A 578 -10.98 22.19 11.51
N THR A 579 -12.21 22.64 11.79
CA THR A 579 -12.46 23.76 12.73
C THR A 579 -11.83 23.49 14.10
N ASN A 580 -12.06 22.31 14.67
CA ASN A 580 -11.46 21.92 15.96
C ASN A 580 -9.92 21.85 15.88
N MET A 581 -9.37 21.38 14.76
CA MET A 581 -7.93 21.27 14.55
C MET A 581 -7.24 22.64 14.50
N VAL A 582 -7.82 23.61 13.76
CA VAL A 582 -7.30 24.99 13.70
C VAL A 582 -7.46 25.70 15.06
N ASN A 583 -8.59 25.47 15.74
CA ASN A 583 -8.83 26.01 17.08
C ASN A 583 -7.91 25.38 18.16
N ALA A 584 -7.41 24.15 17.96
CA ALA A 584 -6.39 23.55 18.82
C ALA A 584 -5.01 24.16 18.58
N ALA A 585 -4.67 24.47 17.32
CA ALA A 585 -3.40 25.09 16.95
C ALA A 585 -3.27 26.52 17.49
N LYS A 586 -4.27 27.39 17.25
CA LYS A 586 -4.20 28.85 17.50
C LYS A 586 -3.74 29.25 18.93
N PRO A 587 -4.25 28.66 20.03
CA PRO A 587 -3.77 28.95 21.39
C PRO A 587 -2.31 28.54 21.62
N LEU A 588 -1.87 27.42 21.02
CA LEU A 588 -0.50 26.94 21.12
C LEU A 588 0.47 27.88 20.37
N ARG A 589 0.07 28.41 19.20
CA ARG A 589 0.83 29.48 18.49
C ARG A 589 1.09 30.68 19.40
N ALA A 590 0.03 31.17 20.05
CA ALA A 590 0.10 32.33 20.94
C ALA A 590 0.96 32.09 22.20
N ALA A 591 0.95 30.87 22.75
CA ALA A 591 1.83 30.49 23.86
C ALA A 591 3.30 30.44 23.44
N LEU A 592 3.61 29.78 22.32
CA LEU A 592 4.97 29.63 21.80
C LEU A 592 5.59 30.97 21.37
N ALA A 593 4.80 31.88 20.78
CA ALA A 593 5.23 33.23 20.45
C ALA A 593 5.65 34.03 21.71
N LYS A 594 4.87 33.96 22.80
CA LYS A 594 5.17 34.62 24.09
C LYS A 594 6.40 34.02 24.80
N LEU A 595 6.76 32.77 24.51
CA LEU A 595 7.99 32.15 25.00
C LEU A 595 9.22 32.58 24.19
N LYS A 596 9.08 32.81 22.87
CA LYS A 596 10.14 33.42 22.05
C LYS A 596 10.41 34.87 22.45
N SER A 597 9.40 35.69 22.72
CA SER A 597 9.58 37.11 23.10
C SER A 597 10.02 37.34 24.55
N ARG A 598 10.55 36.30 25.23
CA ARG A 598 11.05 36.31 26.61
C ARG A 598 12.44 35.66 26.74
N ARG A 599 13.08 35.39 25.59
CA ARG A 599 14.45 34.90 25.44
C ARG A 599 15.19 35.82 24.47
#